data_AF-A0A9X0CRT3-F1
#
_entry.id   AF-A0A9X0CRT3-F1
#
_cell.length_a   1.000
_cell.length_b   1.000
_cell.length_c   1.000
_cell.angle_alpha   90.00
_cell.angle_beta   90.00
_cell.angle_gamma   90.00
#
_symmetry.space_group_name_H-M   'P 1'
#
loop_
_entity.id
_entity.type
_entity.pdbx_description
1 polymer ?
#
loop_
_entity_poly.entity_id
_entity_poly.type
_entity_poly.pdbx_seq_one_letter_code
_entity_poly.pdbx_strand_id
1 'polypeptide(L)'
;MLTEENEKFIEFGIGGLSNCSLDKENKQHIINNGGISLVTNCLSSSNEETVLSAITTLMFLTTPQTQQEITSEPVVDCMERFSTSSNARLSNLAKVFLQDYCRRSHSLEKRAQDHKHTKQSE
;
A
#
# COMPACT_ATOMS: atom_id res chain seq x y z
N MET A 1 -3.27 17.68 -6.65
CA MET A 1 -2.57 16.77 -7.61
C MET A 1 -3.16 15.35 -7.62
N LEU A 2 -3.10 14.55 -6.55
CA LEU A 2 -3.77 13.23 -6.55
C LEU A 2 -5.32 13.31 -6.43
N THR A 3 -5.82 14.48 -6.07
CA THR A 3 -7.25 14.80 -5.95
C THR A 3 -7.79 15.60 -7.15
N GLU A 4 -6.97 15.81 -8.18
CA GLU A 4 -7.43 16.50 -9.39
C GLU A 4 -8.34 15.59 -10.22
N GLU A 5 -9.17 16.16 -11.08
CA GLU A 5 -9.96 15.39 -12.04
C GLU A 5 -9.13 14.96 -13.25
N ASN A 6 -8.01 15.63 -13.52
CA ASN A 6 -7.17 15.35 -14.67
C ASN A 6 -6.36 14.07 -14.46
N GLU A 7 -6.72 13.01 -15.17
CA GLU A 7 -6.07 11.70 -15.10
C GLU A 7 -4.56 11.76 -15.33
N LYS A 8 -4.06 12.65 -16.20
CA LYS A 8 -2.62 12.80 -16.42
C LYS A 8 -1.90 13.40 -15.22
N PHE A 9 -2.53 14.33 -14.51
CA PHE A 9 -1.94 14.91 -13.29
C PHE A 9 -1.92 13.90 -12.16
N ILE A 10 -2.93 13.03 -12.06
CA ILE A 10 -2.91 11.90 -11.14
C ILE A 10 -1.76 10.96 -11.52
N GLU A 11 -1.69 10.52 -12.78
CA GLU A 11 -0.68 9.58 -13.28
C GLU A 11 0.76 10.08 -13.03
N PHE A 12 1.08 11.30 -13.48
CA PHE A 12 2.39 11.89 -13.25
C PHE A 12 2.65 12.15 -11.76
N GLY A 13 1.62 12.51 -11.02
CA GLY A 13 1.72 12.76 -9.59
C GLY A 13 2.08 11.50 -8.80
N ILE A 14 1.38 10.39 -9.05
CA ILE A 14 1.66 9.13 -8.39
C ILE A 14 2.98 8.52 -8.86
N GLY A 15 3.32 8.66 -10.15
CA GLY A 15 4.61 8.24 -10.70
C GLY A 15 5.78 9.01 -10.09
N GLY A 16 5.61 10.30 -9.80
CA GLY A 16 6.61 11.08 -9.05
C GLY A 16 6.73 10.62 -7.60
N LEU A 17 5.61 10.42 -6.91
CA LEU A 17 5.58 9.98 -5.51
C LEU A 17 6.23 8.60 -5.33
N SER A 18 5.98 7.65 -6.24
CA SER A 18 6.57 6.30 -6.16
C SER A 18 8.10 6.38 -6.14
N ASN A 19 8.69 7.18 -7.02
CA ASN A 19 10.13 7.39 -7.09
C ASN A 19 10.69 8.09 -5.85
N CYS A 20 10.00 9.12 -5.35
CA CYS A 20 10.45 9.88 -4.17
C CYS A 20 10.34 9.12 -2.85
N SER A 21 9.38 8.19 -2.75
CA SER A 21 9.07 7.45 -1.51
C SER A 21 10.16 6.46 -1.06
N LEU A 22 11.18 6.23 -1.89
CA LEU A 22 12.37 5.46 -1.50
C LEU A 22 13.29 6.23 -0.55
N ASP A 23 13.28 7.56 -0.62
CA ASP A 23 13.98 8.40 0.34
C ASP A 23 13.24 8.42 1.69
N LYS A 24 14.00 8.37 2.80
CA LYS A 24 13.42 8.23 4.14
C LYS A 24 12.70 9.48 4.61
N GLU A 25 13.24 10.66 4.30
CA GLU A 25 12.64 11.94 4.70
C GLU A 25 11.36 12.17 3.90
N ASN A 26 11.41 11.98 2.58
CA ASN A 26 10.24 12.05 1.70
C ASN A 26 9.15 11.06 2.13
N LYS A 27 9.51 9.80 2.42
CA LYS A 27 8.57 8.79 2.92
C LYS A 27 7.84 9.28 4.17
N GLN A 28 8.58 9.81 5.15
CA GLN A 28 7.99 10.28 6.40
C GLN A 28 7.08 11.49 6.16
N HIS A 29 7.48 12.42 5.28
CA HIS A 29 6.63 13.53 4.88
C HIS A 29 5.34 13.06 4.22
N ILE A 30 5.40 12.09 3.30
CA ILE A 30 4.22 11.55 2.63
C ILE A 30 3.26 10.94 3.67
N ILE A 31 3.77 10.12 4.59
CA ILE A 31 2.97 9.48 5.64
C ILE A 31 2.33 10.54 6.55
N ASN A 32 3.11 11.50 7.04
CA ASN A 32 2.63 12.53 7.98
C ASN A 32 1.56 13.44 7.37
N ASN A 33 1.53 13.58 6.04
CA ASN A 33 0.55 14.38 5.33
C ASN A 33 -0.64 13.56 4.79
N GLY A 34 -0.89 12.36 5.34
CA GLY A 34 -2.04 11.53 4.97
C GLY A 34 -1.95 10.91 3.58
N GLY A 35 -0.73 10.77 3.04
CA GLY A 35 -0.51 10.29 1.67
C GLY A 35 -1.01 8.87 1.42
N ILE A 36 -1.08 8.01 2.44
CA ILE A 36 -1.54 6.62 2.28
C ILE A 36 -2.98 6.58 1.77
N SER A 37 -3.89 7.31 2.40
CA SER A 37 -5.30 7.39 1.95
C SER A 37 -5.41 7.87 0.50
N LEU A 38 -4.64 8.90 0.13
CA LEU A 38 -4.64 9.44 -1.23
C LEU A 38 -4.13 8.42 -2.25
N VAL A 39 -3.06 7.70 -1.92
CA VAL A 39 -2.49 6.65 -2.78
C VAL A 39 -3.46 5.47 -2.90
N THR A 40 -4.12 5.07 -1.82
CA THR A 40 -5.13 4.00 -1.83
C THR A 40 -6.29 4.33 -2.77
N ASN A 41 -6.73 5.59 -2.81
CA ASN A 41 -7.79 6.01 -3.75
C ASN A 41 -7.38 5.81 -5.22
N CYS A 42 -6.09 5.91 -5.55
CA CYS A 42 -5.59 5.68 -6.89
C CYS A 42 -5.71 4.21 -7.35
N LEU A 43 -5.92 3.25 -6.44
CA LEU A 43 -6.18 1.84 -6.81
C LEU A 43 -7.51 1.67 -7.57
N SER A 44 -8.45 2.61 -7.41
CA SER A 44 -9.73 2.60 -8.13
C SER A 44 -9.65 3.22 -9.53
N SER A 45 -8.47 3.67 -9.97
CA SER A 45 -8.29 4.27 -11.29
C SER A 45 -8.53 3.26 -12.41
N SER A 46 -9.10 3.74 -13.53
CA SER A 46 -9.19 3.02 -14.80
C SER A 46 -7.85 2.91 -15.53
N ASN A 47 -6.87 3.75 -15.18
CA ASN A 47 -5.54 3.77 -15.79
C ASN A 47 -4.62 2.79 -15.05
N GLU A 48 -4.20 1.73 -15.75
CA GLU A 48 -3.36 0.68 -15.18
C GLU A 48 -1.98 1.19 -14.69
N GLU A 49 -1.39 2.21 -15.33
CA GLU A 49 -0.11 2.78 -14.91
C GLU A 49 -0.25 3.53 -13.57
N THR A 50 -1.39 4.21 -13.37
CA THR A 50 -1.74 4.83 -12.08
C THR A 50 -1.88 3.76 -10.99
N VAL A 51 -2.57 2.66 -11.28
CA VAL A 51 -2.74 1.55 -10.33
C VAL A 51 -1.39 0.90 -9.99
N LEU A 52 -0.56 0.60 -10.98
CA LEU A 52 0.79 0.04 -10.78
C LEU A 52 1.66 0.94 -9.89
N SER A 53 1.63 2.25 -10.17
CA SER A 53 2.37 3.24 -9.38
C SER A 53 1.82 3.35 -7.96
N ALA A 54 0.50 3.26 -7.78
CA ALA A 54 -0.13 3.28 -6.46
C ALA A 54 0.28 2.06 -5.61
N ILE A 55 0.20 0.84 -6.17
CA ILE A 55 0.63 -0.38 -5.48
C ILE A 55 2.10 -0.27 -5.05
N THR A 56 2.97 0.14 -5.97
CA THR A 56 4.40 0.31 -5.70
C THR A 56 4.65 1.34 -4.60
N THR A 57 3.93 2.46 -4.64
CA THR A 57 4.04 3.51 -3.61
C THR A 57 3.62 2.97 -2.25
N LEU A 58 2.51 2.23 -2.13
CA LEU A 58 2.10 1.61 -0.87
C LEU A 58 3.16 0.64 -0.32
N MET A 59 3.78 -0.16 -1.18
CA MET A 59 4.89 -1.05 -0.80
C MET A 59 6.07 -0.27 -0.19
N PHE A 60 6.40 0.89 -0.77
CA PHE A 60 7.49 1.74 -0.28
C PHE A 60 7.11 2.52 0.98
N LEU A 61 5.86 2.95 1.13
CA LEU A 61 5.36 3.63 2.33
C LEU A 61 5.14 2.69 3.52
N THR A 62 5.32 1.37 3.36
CA THR A 62 5.16 0.42 4.46
C THR A 62 6.26 0.59 5.51
N THR A 63 5.81 0.86 6.74
CA THR A 63 6.59 0.85 7.98
C THR A 63 5.80 0.05 9.03
N PRO A 64 6.40 -0.34 10.17
CA PRO A 64 5.65 -0.99 11.24
C PRO A 64 4.40 -0.21 11.68
N GLN A 65 4.43 1.12 11.60
CA GLN A 65 3.32 2.00 12.00
C GLN A 65 2.21 2.07 10.94
N THR A 66 2.56 2.01 9.65
CA THR A 66 1.60 2.16 8.55
C THR A 66 1.09 0.83 8.00
N GLN A 67 1.71 -0.28 8.41
CA GLN A 67 1.42 -1.61 7.86
C GLN A 67 -0.06 -1.98 7.99
N GLN A 68 -0.71 -1.70 9.12
CA GLN A 68 -2.14 -2.04 9.30
C GLN A 68 -3.06 -1.25 8.36
N GLU A 69 -2.75 0.03 8.11
CA GLU A 69 -3.51 0.87 7.19
C GLU A 69 -3.33 0.40 5.74
N ILE A 70 -2.07 0.14 5.36
CA ILE A 70 -1.70 -0.30 4.01
C ILE A 70 -2.22 -1.71 3.70
N THR A 71 -2.32 -2.59 4.69
CA THR A 71 -2.93 -3.93 4.52
C THR A 71 -4.36 -3.99 5.04
N SER A 72 -5.09 -2.87 4.97
CA SER A 72 -6.53 -2.86 5.28
C SER A 72 -7.31 -3.71 4.28
N GLU A 73 -8.47 -4.22 4.71
CA GLU A 73 -9.34 -5.09 3.90
C GLU A 73 -9.64 -4.53 2.49
N PRO A 74 -9.98 -3.23 2.31
CA PRO A 74 -10.23 -2.70 0.97
C PRO A 74 -9.00 -2.75 0.05
N VAL A 75 -7.80 -2.58 0.60
CA VAL A 75 -6.56 -2.68 -0.17
C VAL A 75 -6.30 -4.13 -0.52
N VAL A 76 -6.46 -5.06 0.43
CA VAL A 76 -6.28 -6.50 0.19
C VAL A 76 -7.24 -7.01 -0.90
N ASP A 77 -8.51 -6.65 -0.84
CA ASP A 77 -9.51 -7.00 -1.84
C ASP A 77 -9.12 -6.51 -3.24
N CYS A 78 -8.59 -5.30 -3.34
CA CYS A 78 -8.05 -4.78 -4.59
C CYS A 78 -6.89 -5.64 -5.11
N MET A 79 -5.93 -6.00 -4.24
CA MET A 79 -4.79 -6.81 -4.62
C MET A 79 -5.20 -8.23 -5.04
N GLU A 80 -6.17 -8.85 -4.36
CA GLU A 80 -6.70 -10.15 -4.75
C GLU A 80 -7.33 -10.08 -6.14
N ARG A 81 -8.16 -9.06 -6.41
CA ARG A 81 -8.72 -8.81 -7.74
C ARG A 81 -7.62 -8.64 -8.79
N PHE A 82 -6.63 -7.78 -8.53
CA PHE A 82 -5.52 -7.51 -9.44
C PHE A 82 -4.65 -8.72 -9.70
N SER A 83 -4.48 -9.61 -8.72
CA SER A 83 -3.69 -10.85 -8.85
C SER A 83 -4.20 -11.80 -9.95
N THR A 84 -5.46 -11.64 -10.34
CA THR A 84 -6.14 -12.43 -11.39
C THR A 84 -6.25 -11.69 -12.73
N SER A 85 -5.70 -10.48 -12.83
CA SER A 85 -5.69 -9.69 -14.08
C SER A 85 -4.90 -10.40 -15.18
N SER A 86 -5.33 -10.22 -16.43
CA SER A 86 -4.58 -10.63 -17.63
C SER A 86 -3.31 -9.81 -17.86
N ASN A 87 -3.21 -8.61 -17.26
CA ASN A 87 -1.98 -7.83 -17.28
C ASN A 87 -0.96 -8.48 -16.33
N ALA A 88 0.11 -9.02 -16.91
CA ALA A 88 1.17 -9.71 -16.17
C ALA A 88 1.90 -8.79 -15.17
N ARG A 89 2.12 -7.51 -15.48
CA ARG A 89 2.77 -6.56 -14.54
C ARG A 89 1.89 -6.35 -13.32
N LEU A 90 0.61 -6.06 -13.54
CA LEU A 90 -0.35 -5.80 -12.46
C LEU A 90 -0.56 -7.04 -11.58
N SER A 91 -0.80 -8.20 -12.21
CA SER A 91 -1.03 -9.45 -11.47
C SER A 91 0.20 -9.89 -10.67
N ASN A 92 1.41 -9.75 -11.23
CA ASN A 92 2.64 -10.10 -10.50
C ASN A 92 2.89 -9.15 -9.33
N LEU A 93 2.70 -7.84 -9.53
CA LEU A 93 2.93 -6.87 -8.47
C LEU A 93 1.94 -7.05 -7.30
N ALA A 94 0.66 -7.31 -7.60
CA ALA A 94 -0.33 -7.60 -6.58
C ALA A 94 -0.02 -8.90 -5.80
N LYS A 95 0.45 -9.95 -6.48
CA LYS A 95 0.89 -11.20 -5.82
C LYS A 95 2.07 -10.95 -4.87
N VAL A 96 3.05 -10.15 -5.28
CA VAL A 96 4.18 -9.77 -4.42
C VAL A 96 3.68 -9.00 -3.19
N PHE A 97 2.76 -8.05 -3.38
CA PHE A 97 2.15 -7.32 -2.27
C PHE A 97 1.50 -8.26 -1.25
N LEU A 98 0.61 -9.15 -1.71
CA LEU A 98 -0.10 -10.11 -0.85
C LEU A 98 0.88 -11.04 -0.12
N GLN A 99 1.92 -11.51 -0.82
CA GLN A 99 2.91 -12.42 -0.26
C GLN A 99 3.76 -11.77 0.82
N ASP A 100 4.28 -10.57 0.56
CA ASP A 100 5.35 -9.99 1.38
C ASP A 100 4.81 -9.06 2.48
N TYR A 101 3.63 -8.47 2.29
CA TYR A 101 3.09 -7.44 3.17
C TYR A 101 1.90 -7.97 4.00
N CYS A 102 0.96 -8.70 3.40
CA CYS A 102 -0.20 -9.24 4.13
C CYS A 102 0.18 -10.42 5.06
N ARG A 103 1.08 -11.32 4.63
CA ARG A 103 1.58 -12.40 5.51
C ARG A 103 2.31 -11.87 6.75
N ARG A 104 2.96 -10.71 6.61
CA ARG A 104 3.67 -10.06 7.70
C ARG A 104 2.70 -9.52 8.74
N SER A 105 1.56 -8.96 8.33
CA SER A 105 0.53 -8.46 9.25
C SER A 105 0.00 -9.56 10.16
N HIS A 106 -0.36 -10.73 9.60
CA HIS A 106 -0.81 -11.87 10.40
C HIS A 106 0.26 -12.38 11.40
N SER A 107 1.55 -12.32 11.04
CA SER A 107 2.63 -12.73 11.94
C SER A 107 2.83 -11.74 13.11
N LEU A 108 2.65 -10.44 12.88
CA LEU A 108 2.77 -9.41 13.90
C LEU A 108 1.57 -9.41 14.85
N GLU A 109 0.35 -9.58 14.31
CA GLU A 109 -0.87 -9.70 15.11
C GLU A 109 -0.82 -10.90 16.04
N LYS A 110 -0.40 -12.06 15.53
CA LYS A 110 -0.23 -13.28 16.34
C LYS A 110 0.76 -13.07 17.49
N ARG A 111 1.92 -12.46 17.21
CA ARG A 111 2.93 -12.14 18.24
C ARG A 111 2.44 -11.12 19.27
N ALA A 112 1.66 -10.11 18.84
CA ALA A 112 1.09 -9.12 19.74
C ALA A 112 0.01 -9.72 20.65
N GLN A 113 -0.76 -10.70 20.16
CA GLN A 113 -1.74 -11.45 20.95
C GLN A 113 -1.06 -12.36 21.98
N ASP A 114 0.02 -13.06 21.58
CA ASP A 114 0.81 -13.91 22.49
C ASP A 114 1.40 -13.10 23.66
N HIS A 115 1.95 -11.91 23.39
CA HIS A 115 2.49 -11.03 24.44
C HIS A 115 1.42 -10.43 25.37
N LYS A 116 0.17 -10.28 24.93
CA LYS A 116 -0.93 -9.83 25.80
C LYS A 116 -1.38 -10.95 26.75
N HIS A 117 -1.37 -12.21 26.31
CA HIS A 117 -1.74 -13.37 27.15
C HIS A 117 -0.73 -13.61 28.28
N THR A 118 0.57 -13.38 28.05
CA THR A 118 1.60 -13.57 29.08
C THR A 118 1.52 -12.52 30.20
N LYS A 119 1.08 -11.29 29.90
CA LYS A 119 0.99 -10.19 30.90
C LYS A 119 -0.30 -10.15 31.71
N GLN A 120 -1.30 -10.99 31.40
CA GLN A 120 -2.54 -11.13 32.17
C GLN A 120 -2.50 -12.32 33.15
N SER A 121 -1.37 -13.05 33.19
CA SER A 121 -1.18 -14.23 34.06
C SER A 121 -0.18 -13.97 35.20
N GLU A 122 0.22 -12.70 35.41
CA GLU A 122 1.03 -12.21 36.54
C GLU A 122 0.23 -11.15 37.31
#